data_AF-A0A9Q9E3A5-F1
#
_entry.id   AF-A0A9Q9E3A5-F1
#
_cell.length_a   1.000
_cell.length_b   1.000
_cell.length_c   1.000
_cell.angle_alpha   90.00
_cell.angle_beta   90.00
_cell.angle_gamma   90.00
#
_symmetry.space_group_name_H-M   'P 1'
#
loop_
_entity.id
_entity.type
_entity.pdbx_description
1 polymer ?
#
loop_
_entity_poly.entity_id
_entity_poly.type
_entity_poly.pdbx_seq_one_letter_code
_entity_poly.pdbx_strand_id
1 'polypeptide(L)'
;MMTPTTCGTILLLLAAAAPLTAATPVRMPARVGACAITTIRSVSSRLEDGAGKAVPDSGSAVTLANGVYGVSYDQIPAVDRSRRGDRALTCLVQLPKNCPPGDKRGRWYTTTNLRTMASWTLPDAQHMCGGA
;
A
#
# COMPACT_ATOMS: atom_id res chain seq x y z
N MET A 1 32.85 -10.17 -68.37
CA MET A 1 32.67 -9.23 -67.25
C MET A 1 31.22 -9.38 -66.79
N MET A 2 30.94 -10.16 -65.74
CA MET A 2 30.66 -9.69 -64.35
C MET A 2 29.44 -8.75 -64.34
N THR A 3 28.29 -9.00 -63.70
CA THR A 3 27.91 -9.73 -62.47
C THR A 3 26.37 -9.93 -62.38
N PRO A 4 25.87 -10.86 -61.53
CA PRO A 4 24.44 -11.10 -61.30
C PRO A 4 23.85 -10.16 -60.24
N THR A 5 22.57 -9.79 -60.36
CA THR A 5 21.85 -9.04 -59.31
C THR A 5 20.78 -9.95 -58.72
N THR A 6 21.05 -10.42 -57.51
CA THR A 6 20.22 -11.34 -56.72
C THR A 6 19.00 -10.62 -56.15
N CYS A 7 17.83 -11.26 -56.32
CA CYS A 7 16.55 -10.86 -55.74
C CYS A 7 16.55 -11.23 -54.24
N GLY A 8 16.75 -10.24 -53.37
CA GLY A 8 16.75 -10.42 -51.93
C GLY A 8 15.33 -10.50 -51.37
N THR A 9 14.88 -11.70 -51.00
CA THR A 9 13.63 -11.93 -50.27
C THR A 9 13.81 -11.48 -48.82
N ILE A 10 13.18 -10.36 -48.47
CA ILE A 10 13.13 -9.88 -47.07
C ILE A 10 12.08 -10.71 -46.34
N LEU A 11 12.54 -11.63 -45.48
CA LEU A 11 11.68 -12.37 -44.57
C LEU A 11 11.35 -11.47 -43.36
N LEU A 12 10.18 -10.83 -43.36
CA LEU A 12 9.68 -10.09 -42.20
C LEU A 12 9.33 -11.08 -41.08
N LEU A 13 10.17 -11.14 -40.04
CA LEU A 13 9.85 -11.79 -38.78
C LEU A 13 8.81 -10.95 -38.04
N LEU A 14 7.54 -11.36 -38.09
CA LEU A 14 6.49 -10.84 -37.20
C LEU A 14 6.77 -11.32 -35.77
N ALA A 15 7.34 -10.45 -34.95
CA ALA A 15 7.42 -10.67 -33.51
C ALA A 15 6.02 -10.56 -32.91
N ALA A 16 5.44 -11.68 -32.46
CA ALA A 16 4.19 -11.69 -31.73
C ALA A 16 4.38 -11.05 -30.35
N ALA A 17 3.86 -9.83 -30.16
CA ALA A 17 3.82 -9.18 -28.86
C ALA A 17 2.75 -9.86 -27.99
N ALA A 18 3.17 -10.60 -26.95
CA ALA A 18 2.25 -11.12 -25.96
C ALA A 18 1.65 -9.96 -25.14
N PRO A 19 0.32 -9.93 -24.90
CA PRO A 19 -0.29 -8.88 -24.09
C PRO A 19 0.21 -8.98 -22.65
N LEU A 20 0.75 -7.87 -22.13
CA LEU A 20 1.06 -7.72 -20.70
C LEU A 20 -0.26 -7.71 -19.93
N THR A 21 -0.62 -8.83 -19.33
CA THR A 21 -1.74 -8.90 -18.39
C THR A 21 -1.43 -8.00 -17.21
N ALA A 22 -2.21 -6.93 -17.04
CA ALA A 22 -2.10 -6.06 -15.87
C ALA A 22 -2.35 -6.89 -14.60
N ALA A 23 -1.45 -6.79 -13.62
CA ALA A 23 -1.63 -7.47 -12.35
C ALA A 23 -2.86 -6.91 -11.62
N THR A 24 -3.71 -7.81 -11.11
CA THR A 24 -4.86 -7.42 -10.29
C THR A 24 -4.37 -6.61 -9.08
N PRO A 25 -4.93 -5.43 -8.80
CA PRO A 25 -4.49 -4.64 -7.66
C PRO A 25 -4.72 -5.43 -6.38
N VAL A 26 -3.65 -5.58 -5.58
CA VAL A 26 -3.74 -6.20 -4.26
C VAL A 26 -4.71 -5.37 -3.42
N ARG A 27 -5.74 -6.04 -2.88
CA ARG A 27 -6.78 -5.39 -2.08
C ARG A 27 -6.42 -5.42 -0.59
N MET A 28 -7.07 -4.56 0.17
CA MET A 28 -7.01 -4.58 1.62
C MET A 28 -7.55 -5.92 2.18
N PRO A 29 -6.88 -6.54 3.17
CA PRO A 29 -7.43 -7.69 3.86
C PRO A 29 -8.74 -7.34 4.57
N ALA A 30 -9.79 -8.14 4.32
CA ALA A 30 -11.15 -7.89 4.79
C ALA A 30 -11.67 -8.92 5.80
N ARG A 31 -10.91 -10.00 6.06
CA ARG A 31 -11.21 -11.03 7.07
C ARG A 31 -10.10 -11.06 8.11
N VAL A 32 -10.44 -11.23 9.38
CA VAL A 32 -9.45 -11.36 10.46
C VAL A 32 -8.53 -12.54 10.15
N GLY A 33 -7.22 -12.34 10.29
CA GLY A 33 -6.17 -13.29 9.94
C GLY A 33 -5.78 -13.30 8.46
N ALA A 34 -6.52 -12.62 7.57
CA ALA A 34 -6.09 -12.46 6.18
C ALA A 34 -4.96 -11.44 6.08
N CYS A 35 -3.96 -11.77 5.26
CA CYS A 35 -2.79 -10.94 5.03
C CYS A 35 -2.58 -10.65 3.55
N ALA A 36 -1.91 -9.55 3.26
CA ALA A 36 -1.48 -9.19 1.91
C ALA A 36 -0.09 -8.56 1.95
N ILE A 37 0.73 -8.89 0.95
CA ILE A 37 1.98 -8.17 0.70
C ILE A 37 1.64 -6.94 -0.15
N THR A 38 2.16 -5.79 0.25
CA THR A 38 1.94 -4.49 -0.38
C THR A 38 3.21 -3.65 -0.27
N THR A 39 3.15 -2.38 -0.65
CA THR A 39 4.22 -1.41 -0.41
C THR A 39 3.71 -0.22 0.38
N ILE A 40 4.60 0.46 1.08
CA ILE A 40 4.30 1.72 1.75
C ILE A 40 4.16 2.81 0.70
N ARG A 41 3.00 3.47 0.68
CA ARG A 41 2.69 4.59 -0.21
C ARG A 41 3.22 5.90 0.38
N SER A 42 2.98 6.12 1.68
CA SER A 42 3.44 7.31 2.40
C SER A 42 3.56 7.03 3.91
N VAL A 43 4.42 7.81 4.56
CA VAL A 43 4.56 7.94 6.00
C VAL A 43 4.52 9.43 6.31
N SER A 44 3.74 9.84 7.30
CA SER A 44 3.59 11.23 7.73
C SER A 44 3.30 11.30 9.22
N SER A 45 3.24 12.52 9.76
CA SER A 45 2.59 12.74 11.05
C SER A 45 1.07 12.53 10.93
N ARG A 46 0.40 12.33 12.07
CA ARG A 46 -1.07 12.16 12.14
C ARG A 46 -1.82 13.35 11.57
N LEU A 47 -1.35 14.55 11.88
CA LEU A 47 -1.96 15.81 11.45
C LEU A 47 -1.10 16.51 10.40
N GLU A 48 -1.79 17.25 9.54
CA GLU A 48 -1.22 18.26 8.64
C GLU A 48 -1.81 19.63 9.01
N ASP A 49 -1.03 20.69 8.80
CA ASP A 49 -1.49 22.07 8.98
C ASP A 49 -2.36 22.53 7.80
N GLY A 50 -2.85 23.78 7.86
CA GLY A 50 -3.69 24.35 6.80
C GLY A 50 -2.99 24.51 5.44
N ALA A 51 -1.68 24.31 5.36
CA ALA A 51 -0.89 24.32 4.13
C ALA A 51 -0.52 22.90 3.66
N GLY A 52 -1.00 21.84 4.34
CA GLY A 52 -0.70 20.45 4.02
C GLY A 52 0.67 19.98 4.51
N LYS A 53 1.31 20.69 5.44
CA LYS A 53 2.58 20.26 6.03
C LYS A 53 2.32 19.43 7.29
N ALA A 54 3.02 18.31 7.41
CA ALA A 54 2.94 17.46 8.61
C ALA A 54 3.23 18.26 9.89
N VAL A 55 2.34 18.14 10.89
CA VAL A 55 2.50 18.75 12.21
C VAL A 55 3.38 17.83 13.06
N PRO A 56 4.60 18.26 13.44
CA PRO A 56 5.50 17.46 14.26
C PRO A 56 4.83 17.02 15.56
N ASP A 57 5.22 15.84 16.07
CA ASP A 57 4.75 15.31 17.36
C ASP A 57 3.24 15.08 17.48
N SER A 58 2.48 15.20 16.38
CA SER A 58 1.03 14.94 16.39
C SER A 58 0.64 13.45 16.41
N GLY A 59 1.62 12.56 16.30
CA GLY A 59 1.48 11.11 16.13
C GLY A 59 1.93 10.64 14.76
N SER A 60 1.85 9.33 14.50
CA SER A 60 2.24 8.73 13.21
C SER A 60 1.03 8.37 12.34
N ALA A 61 1.20 8.49 11.03
CA ALA A 61 0.28 7.97 10.02
C ALA A 61 1.04 7.25 8.90
N VAL A 62 0.41 6.20 8.36
CA VAL A 62 0.97 5.42 7.25
C VAL A 62 -0.14 4.98 6.29
N THR A 63 0.13 5.11 5.00
CA THR A 63 -0.75 4.62 3.94
C THR A 63 -0.02 3.57 3.12
N LEU A 64 -0.66 2.44 2.86
CA LEU A 64 -0.14 1.37 2.01
C LEU A 64 -0.75 1.43 0.60
N ALA A 65 -0.07 0.84 -0.38
CA ALA A 65 -0.47 0.89 -1.78
C ALA A 65 -1.83 0.20 -2.04
N ASN A 66 -2.16 -0.84 -1.27
CA ASN A 66 -3.42 -1.59 -1.31
C ASN A 66 -4.59 -0.91 -0.56
N GLY A 67 -4.40 0.31 -0.04
CA GLY A 67 -5.44 1.11 0.60
C GLY A 67 -5.58 0.92 2.12
N VAL A 68 -4.75 0.07 2.75
CA VAL A 68 -4.67 0.05 4.23
C VAL A 68 -4.10 1.37 4.71
N TYR A 69 -4.79 1.98 5.67
CA TYR A 69 -4.34 3.15 6.41
C TYR A 69 -4.12 2.76 7.87
N GLY A 70 -3.15 3.40 8.52
CA GLY A 70 -2.88 3.22 9.94
C GLY A 70 -2.56 4.56 10.57
N VAL A 71 -3.09 4.82 11.76
CA VAL A 71 -2.92 6.09 12.46
C VAL A 71 -2.81 5.91 13.97
N SER A 72 -1.98 6.74 14.60
CA SER A 72 -1.78 6.80 16.05
C SER A 72 -1.68 8.24 16.51
N TYR A 73 -2.10 8.51 17.74
CA TYR A 73 -1.77 9.77 18.44
C TYR A 73 -0.32 9.77 18.93
N ASP A 74 0.21 8.60 19.28
CA ASP A 74 1.61 8.45 19.65
C ASP A 74 2.50 8.43 18.41
N GLN A 75 3.75 8.88 18.56
CA GLN A 75 4.79 8.60 17.57
C GLN A 75 5.20 7.14 17.66
N ILE A 76 5.15 6.44 16.52
CA ILE A 76 5.46 5.03 16.40
C ILE A 76 6.78 4.90 15.65
N PRO A 77 7.92 4.66 16.36
CA PRO A 77 9.23 4.64 15.72
C PRO A 77 9.38 3.62 14.58
N ALA A 78 8.58 2.54 14.59
CA ALA A 78 8.55 1.58 13.49
C ALA A 78 7.93 2.17 12.21
N VAL A 79 6.90 3.00 12.35
CA VAL A 79 6.29 3.75 11.25
C VAL A 79 7.25 4.83 10.77
N ASP A 80 7.82 5.62 11.67
CA ASP A 80 8.66 6.77 11.30
C ASP A 80 9.97 6.37 10.59
N ARG A 81 10.51 5.18 10.89
CA ARG A 81 11.68 4.61 10.20
C ARG A 81 11.34 3.95 8.86
N SER A 82 10.05 3.80 8.56
CA SER A 82 9.58 3.26 7.29
C SER A 82 9.63 4.31 6.18
N ARG A 83 9.68 3.87 4.93
CA ARG A 83 9.86 4.75 3.77
C ARG A 83 8.91 4.34 2.65
N ARG A 84 8.54 5.31 1.80
CA ARG A 84 7.81 5.05 0.56
C ARG A 84 8.56 4.00 -0.27
N GLY A 85 7.82 3.01 -0.77
CA GLY A 85 8.34 1.91 -1.57
C GLY A 85 8.77 0.67 -0.78
N ASP A 86 8.91 0.77 0.55
CA ASP A 86 9.20 -0.42 1.37
C ASP A 86 8.13 -1.48 1.19
N ARG A 87 8.54 -2.74 1.00
CA ARG A 87 7.61 -3.87 1.01
C ARG A 87 7.10 -4.07 2.44
N ALA A 88 5.81 -4.34 2.56
CA ALA A 88 5.17 -4.59 3.85
C ALA A 88 4.23 -5.79 3.76
N LEU A 89 4.20 -6.59 4.82
CA LEU A 89 3.12 -7.55 5.07
C LEU A 89 2.11 -6.87 5.98
N THR A 90 0.84 -6.83 5.58
CA THR A 90 -0.23 -6.27 6.41
C THR A 90 -1.34 -7.29 6.60
N CYS A 91 -1.81 -7.45 7.83
CA CYS A 91 -2.82 -8.43 8.21
C CYS A 91 -3.94 -7.74 9.00
N LEU A 92 -5.20 -8.02 8.65
CA LEU A 92 -6.33 -7.58 9.45
C LEU A 92 -6.39 -8.40 10.74
N VAL A 93 -6.31 -7.76 11.89
CA VAL A 93 -6.31 -8.42 13.20
C VAL A 93 -7.58 -8.19 14.01
N GLN A 94 -8.31 -7.10 13.73
CA GLN A 94 -9.58 -6.83 14.42
C GLN A 94 -10.57 -6.11 13.51
N LEU A 95 -11.83 -6.54 13.55
CA LEU A 95 -12.96 -5.80 13.00
C LEU A 95 -13.59 -4.93 14.09
N PRO A 96 -14.07 -3.73 13.74
CA PRO A 96 -14.77 -2.87 14.69
C PRO A 96 -16.11 -3.51 15.10
N LYS A 97 -16.60 -3.16 16.29
CA LYS A 97 -17.84 -3.68 16.87
C LYS A 97 -18.83 -2.52 17.08
N ASN A 98 -20.12 -2.83 17.09
CA ASN A 98 -21.20 -1.87 17.38
C ASN A 98 -21.20 -0.63 16.47
N CYS A 99 -20.83 -0.81 15.20
CA CYS A 99 -20.81 0.28 14.23
C CYS A 99 -22.20 0.57 13.66
N PRO A 100 -22.52 1.83 13.32
CA PRO A 100 -23.67 2.15 12.49
C PRO A 100 -23.66 1.37 11.16
N PRO A 101 -24.84 1.05 10.58
CA PRO A 101 -24.91 0.37 9.30
C PRO A 101 -24.10 1.10 8.22
N GLY A 102 -23.17 0.39 7.58
CA GLY A 102 -22.32 0.93 6.52
C GLY A 102 -21.01 1.59 6.99
N ASP A 103 -20.89 1.95 8.28
CA ASP A 103 -19.63 2.46 8.82
C ASP A 103 -18.66 1.29 9.08
N LYS A 104 -17.58 1.30 8.31
CA LYS A 104 -16.59 0.23 8.25
C LYS A 104 -15.25 0.63 8.87
N ARG A 105 -15.15 1.83 9.45
CA ARG A 105 -13.94 2.38 10.07
C ARG A 105 -13.62 1.68 11.39
N GLY A 106 -12.38 1.77 11.84
CA GLY A 106 -11.92 1.16 13.09
C GLY A 106 -11.45 -0.28 12.94
N ARG A 107 -11.06 -0.71 11.74
CA ARG A 107 -10.33 -1.98 11.57
C ARG A 107 -8.92 -1.81 12.08
N TRP A 108 -8.37 -2.85 12.69
CA TRP A 108 -6.98 -2.85 13.12
C TRP A 108 -6.14 -3.74 12.24
N TYR A 109 -4.99 -3.20 11.82
CA TYR A 109 -4.04 -3.91 10.98
C TYR A 109 -2.71 -4.02 11.70
N THR A 110 -2.16 -5.23 11.76
CA THR A 110 -0.74 -5.42 12.06
C THR A 110 0.03 -5.36 10.76
N THR A 111 1.02 -4.49 10.68
CA THR A 111 1.88 -4.33 9.51
C THR A 111 3.33 -4.51 9.91
N THR A 112 4.04 -5.33 9.14
CA THR A 112 5.48 -5.55 9.25
C THR A 112 6.15 -4.97 8.02
N ASN A 113 7.05 -4.01 8.22
CA ASN A 113 7.92 -3.53 7.16
C ASN A 113 9.01 -4.59 6.91
N LEU A 114 9.07 -5.14 5.70
CA LEU A 114 9.96 -6.25 5.38
C LEU A 114 11.42 -5.81 5.13
N ARG A 115 11.70 -4.51 5.08
CA ARG A 115 13.06 -3.98 5.06
C ARG A 115 13.63 -3.86 6.47
N THR A 116 12.86 -3.33 7.41
CA THR A 116 13.31 -3.09 8.78
C THR A 116 12.98 -4.24 9.74
N MET A 117 12.10 -5.15 9.31
CA MET A 117 11.49 -6.22 10.12
C MET A 117 10.71 -5.72 11.34
N ALA A 118 10.52 -4.40 11.47
CA ALA A 118 9.72 -3.82 12.53
C ALA A 118 8.23 -3.95 12.22
N SER A 119 7.44 -4.19 13.27
CA SER A 119 5.99 -4.32 13.18
C SER A 119 5.28 -3.27 14.03
N TRP A 120 4.07 -2.92 13.63
CA TRP A 120 3.15 -2.08 14.40
C TRP A 120 1.71 -2.56 14.18
N THR A 121 0.83 -2.23 15.12
CA THR A 121 -0.60 -2.56 15.05
C THR A 121 -1.41 -1.29 15.26
N LEU A 122 -2.10 -0.82 14.22
CA LEU A 122 -2.79 0.48 14.23
C LEU A 122 -4.22 0.36 13.67
N PRO A 123 -5.15 1.22 14.14
CA PRO A 123 -6.46 1.35 13.54
C PRO A 123 -6.41 2.11 12.20
N ASP A 124 -7.36 1.84 11.32
CA ASP A 124 -7.58 2.57 10.06
C ASP A 124 -8.41 3.85 10.24
N ALA A 125 -8.75 4.21 11.48
CA ALA A 125 -9.47 5.43 11.81
C ALA A 125 -9.15 5.90 13.23
N GLN A 126 -8.89 7.20 13.38
CA GLN A 126 -8.54 7.81 14.68
C GLN A 126 -9.69 7.75 15.68
N HIS A 127 -10.91 7.93 15.20
CA HIS A 127 -12.11 7.98 16.03
C HIS A 127 -12.97 6.71 15.90
N MET A 128 -12.44 5.65 15.27
CA MET A 128 -13.18 4.40 15.07
C MET A 128 -14.49 4.59 14.27
N CYS A 129 -15.32 3.55 14.20
CA CYS A 129 -16.68 3.68 13.67
C CYS A 129 -17.61 4.33 14.70
N GLY A 130 -18.68 4.97 14.22
CA GLY A 130 -19.66 5.63 15.08
C GLY A 130 -19.43 7.12 15.27
N GLY A 131 -18.28 7.65 14.85
CA GLY A 131 -18.03 9.09 14.79
C GLY A 131 -16.79 9.53 15.57
N ALA A 132 -16.47 10.81 15.42
CA ALA A 132 -15.70 11.58 16.38
C ALA A 132 -16.68 12.30 17.33
#